data_AF-A0A424FNF5-F1
#
_entry.id   AF-A0A424FNF5-F1
#
_cell.length_a   1.000
_cell.length_b   1.000
_cell.length_c   1.000
_cell.angle_alpha   90.00
_cell.angle_beta   90.00
_cell.angle_gamma   90.00
#
_symmetry.space_group_name_H-M   'P 1'
#
loop_
_entity.id
_entity.type
_entity.pdbx_description
1 polymer ?
#
loop_
_entity_poly.entity_id
_entity_poly.type
_entity_poly.pdbx_seq_one_letter_code
_entity_poly.pdbx_strand_id
1 'polypeptide(L)'
;EGLQTFENLFGKKITSLFITPPSIKELKRRRHQRDNWKALTQEDDIYGMKRAYDFKITNDNLEQAVEQIRLVREIVRKGEKHD
;
A
#
# COMPACT_ATOMS: atom_id res chain seq x y z
N GLU A 1 -11.21 4.18 -6.18
CA GLU A 1 -12.29 3.20 -6.41
C GLU A 1 -12.05 1.87 -5.70
N GLY A 2 -10.95 1.16 -5.94
CA GLY A 2 -10.70 -0.18 -5.36
C GLY A 2 -10.97 -0.32 -3.85
N LEU A 3 -10.34 0.48 -2.98
CA LEU A 3 -10.52 0.31 -1.54
C LEU A 3 -11.90 0.78 -1.02
N GLN A 4 -12.51 1.78 -1.66
CA GLN A 4 -13.86 2.24 -1.32
C GLN A 4 -14.88 1.09 -1.44
N THR A 5 -14.71 0.23 -2.45
CA THR A 5 -15.54 -0.96 -2.62
C THR A 5 -15.39 -1.93 -1.45
N PHE A 6 -14.16 -2.14 -0.97
CA PHE A 6 -13.92 -2.98 0.21
C PHE A 6 -14.50 -2.37 1.48
N GLU A 7 -14.30 -1.07 1.71
CA GLU A 7 -14.87 -0.33 2.85
C GLU A 7 -16.40 -0.49 2.90
N ASN A 8 -17.08 -0.46 1.75
CA ASN A 8 -18.53 -0.68 1.66
C ASN A 8 -18.94 -2.13 1.97
N LEU A 9 -18.12 -3.12 1.62
CA LEU A 9 -18.43 -4.55 1.77
C LEU A 9 -18.12 -5.10 3.17
N PHE A 10 -17.03 -4.64 3.78
CA PHE A 10 -16.52 -5.19 5.04
C PHE A 10 -16.53 -4.16 6.19
N GLY A 11 -16.99 -2.94 5.93
CA GLY A 11 -17.07 -1.86 6.92
C GLY A 11 -15.68 -1.50 7.48
N LYS A 12 -15.62 -1.16 8.77
CA LYS A 12 -14.37 -0.82 9.48
C LYS A 12 -13.47 -2.02 9.79
N LYS A 13 -13.81 -3.24 9.36
CA LYS A 13 -12.99 -4.45 9.62
C LYS A 13 -11.84 -4.62 8.62
N ILE A 14 -11.40 -3.53 8.00
CA ILE A 14 -10.35 -3.54 6.97
C ILE A 14 -9.17 -2.76 7.49
N THR A 15 -8.02 -3.42 7.57
CA THR A 15 -6.74 -2.75 7.74
C THR A 15 -6.19 -2.41 6.36
N SER A 16 -6.11 -1.12 6.08
CA SER A 16 -5.57 -0.58 4.84
C SER A 16 -4.04 -0.45 4.92
N LEU A 17 -3.36 -1.06 3.95
CA LEU A 17 -1.90 -1.01 3.81
C LEU A 17 -1.54 -0.40 2.46
N PHE A 18 -0.76 0.68 2.49
CA PHE A 18 -0.21 1.28 1.28
C PHE A 18 1.24 0.85 1.03
N ILE A 19 1.51 0.32 -0.16
CA ILE A 19 2.86 -0.06 -0.58
C ILE A 19 3.43 1.04 -1.47
N THR A 20 4.34 1.85 -0.94
CA THR A 20 4.98 2.93 -1.69
C THR A 20 6.13 2.38 -2.53
N PRO A 21 6.38 2.97 -3.71
CA PRO A 21 7.67 2.79 -4.38
C PRO A 21 8.77 3.52 -3.59
N PRO A 22 10.03 3.07 -3.68
CA PRO A 22 11.15 3.75 -3.01
C PRO A 22 11.45 5.12 -3.62
N SER A 23 11.14 5.31 -4.91
CA SER A 23 11.15 6.62 -5.57
C SER A 23 10.29 6.63 -6.83
N ILE A 24 9.92 7.82 -7.30
CA ILE A 24 9.31 8.03 -8.63
C ILE A 24 10.21 7.50 -9.75
N LYS A 25 11.54 7.67 -9.63
CA LYS A 25 12.50 7.20 -10.64
C LYS A 25 12.43 5.69 -10.80
N GLU A 26 12.41 4.98 -9.68
CA GLU A 26 12.31 3.52 -9.67
C GLU A 26 10.95 3.03 -10.17
N LEU A 27 9.87 3.72 -9.81
CA LEU A 27 8.53 3.43 -10.34
C LEU A 27 8.47 3.58 -11.86
N LYS A 28 9.02 4.66 -12.41
CA LYS A 28 9.09 4.89 -13.87
C LYS A 28 9.92 3.81 -14.56
N ARG A 29 11.09 3.47 -14.00
CA ARG A 29 11.96 2.39 -14.51
C ARG A 29 11.22 1.06 -14.58
N ARG A 30 10.54 0.65 -13.50
CA ARG A 30 9.76 -0.61 -13.43
C ARG A 30 8.58 -0.64 -14.41
N ARG A 31 7.90 0.51 -14.62
CA ARG A 31 6.81 0.62 -15.61
C ARG A 31 7.30 0.46 -17.03
N HIS A 32 8.42 1.10 -17.38
CA HIS A 32 9.02 0.99 -18.71
C HIS A 32 9.43 -0.45 -19.04
N GLN A 33 9.98 -1.19 -18.07
CA GLN A 33 10.33 -2.62 -18.23
C GLN A 33 9.13 -3.53 -18.49
N ARG A 34 7.91 -3.07 -18.22
CA ARG A 34 6.66 -3.83 -18.39
C ARG A 34 5.82 -3.33 -19.57
N ASP A 35 6.42 -2.53 -20.45
CA ASP A 35 5.72 -1.82 -21.54
C ASP A 35 4.48 -1.05 -21.06
N ASN A 36 4.51 -0.57 -19.81
CA ASN A 36 3.44 0.25 -19.26
C ASN A 36 3.75 1.72 -19.54
N TRP A 37 3.24 2.19 -20.68
CA TRP A 37 3.42 3.55 -21.17
C TRP A 37 2.49 4.59 -20.53
N LYS A 38 1.67 4.19 -19.53
CA LYS A 38 0.79 5.13 -18.85
C LYS A 38 1.62 6.17 -18.09
N ALA A 39 1.51 7.42 -18.53
CA ALA A 39 2.14 8.56 -17.87
C ALA A 39 1.70 8.66 -16.41
N LEU A 40 2.65 8.91 -15.52
CA LEU A 40 2.34 9.27 -14.13
C LEU A 40 1.90 10.73 -14.10
N THR A 41 0.70 11.01 -13.62
CA THR A 41 0.18 12.37 -13.47
C THR A 41 0.18 12.78 -12.00
N GLN A 42 -0.02 14.08 -11.72
CA GLN A 42 -0.22 14.56 -10.35
C GLN A 42 -1.49 13.98 -9.70
N GLU A 43 -2.39 13.41 -10.50
CA GLU A 43 -3.57 12.72 -9.99
C GLU A 43 -3.25 11.31 -9.48
N ASP A 44 -2.11 10.72 -9.84
CA ASP A 44 -1.69 9.44 -9.29
C ASP A 44 -1.21 9.62 -7.85
N ASP A 45 -1.86 8.92 -6.91
CA ASP A 45 -1.43 8.91 -5.50
C ASP A 45 -0.22 7.99 -5.29
N ILE A 46 0.93 8.38 -5.87
CA ILE A 46 2.14 7.56 -5.91
C ILE A 46 2.67 7.24 -4.50
N TYR A 47 2.50 8.17 -3.57
CA TYR A 47 3.03 8.07 -2.21
C TYR A 47 1.94 7.85 -1.16
N GLY A 48 0.68 7.62 -1.54
CA GLY A 48 -0.38 7.35 -0.57
C GLY A 48 -0.72 8.55 0.31
N MET A 49 -0.66 9.77 -0.25
CA MET A 49 -0.90 11.04 0.43
C MET A 49 -2.36 11.51 0.31
N LYS A 50 -3.16 10.94 -0.60
CA LYS A 50 -4.55 11.38 -0.81
C LYS A 50 -5.52 10.87 0.25
N ARG A 51 -5.10 9.93 1.10
CA ARG A 51 -5.91 9.36 2.18
C ARG A 51 -5.04 8.89 3.33
N ALA A 52 -5.65 8.79 4.51
CA ALA A 52 -5.05 8.08 5.64
C ALA A 52 -5.14 6.56 5.38
N TYR A 53 -3.99 5.90 5.40
CA TYR A 53 -3.89 4.44 5.46
C TYR A 53 -3.47 4.05 6.87
N ASP A 54 -3.91 2.89 7.35
CA ASP A 54 -3.55 2.42 8.70
C ASP A 54 -2.04 2.14 8.78
N PHE A 55 -1.48 1.62 7.68
CA PHE A 55 -0.05 1.35 7.55
C PHE A 55 0.48 1.78 6.18
N LYS A 56 1.76 2.17 6.15
CA LYS A 56 2.49 2.53 4.94
C LYS A 56 3.86 1.87 4.96
N ILE A 57 4.17 1.10 3.91
CA ILE A 57 5.41 0.33 3.78
C ILE A 57 6.11 0.73 2.48
N THR A 58 7.40 1.04 2.55
CA THR A 58 8.22 1.34 1.37
C THR A 58 8.83 0.07 0.80
N ASN A 59 8.52 -0.25 -0.45
CA ASN A 59 9.03 -1.45 -1.13
C ASN A 59 10.36 -1.19 -1.85
N ASP A 60 11.39 -0.91 -1.05
CA ASP A 60 12.78 -0.81 -1.53
C ASP A 60 13.47 -2.18 -1.54
N ASN A 61 13.33 -2.91 -0.44
CA ASN A 61 13.83 -4.27 -0.26
C ASN A 61 12.65 -5.22 0.01
N LEU A 62 12.54 -6.27 -0.80
CA LEU A 62 11.42 -7.21 -0.73
C LEU A 62 11.36 -7.95 0.61
N GLU A 63 12.50 -8.38 1.14
CA GLU A 63 12.57 -9.14 2.40
C GLU A 63 12.11 -8.27 3.57
N GLN A 64 12.59 -7.03 3.64
CA GLN A 64 12.18 -6.07 4.66
C GLN A 64 10.70 -5.70 4.54
N ALA A 65 10.19 -5.48 3.33
CA ALA A 65 8.78 -5.18 3.11
C ALA A 65 7.88 -6.34 3.53
N VAL A 66 8.27 -7.58 3.23
CA VAL A 66 7.57 -8.79 3.67
C VAL A 66 7.57 -8.91 5.19
N GLU A 67 8.69 -8.62 5.85
CA GLU A 67 8.78 -8.68 7.31
C GLU A 67 7.90 -7.61 7.97
N GLN A 68 7.88 -6.40 7.43
CA GLN A 68 6.96 -5.35 7.90
C GLN A 68 5.49 -5.74 7.73
N ILE A 69 5.12 -6.39 6.62
CA ILE A 69 3.76 -6.91 6.41
C ILE A 69 3.40 -7.98 7.46
N ARG A 70 4.34 -8.87 7.80
CA ARG A 70 4.13 -9.87 8.86
C ARG A 70 3.88 -9.21 10.21
N LEU A 71 4.67 -8.20 10.56
CA LEU A 71 4.48 -7.43 11.80
C LEU A 71 3.12 -6.73 11.85
N VAL A 72 2.71 -6.08 10.76
CA VAL A 72 1.38 -5.45 10.64
C VAL A 72 0.28 -6.49 10.90
N ARG A 73 0.37 -7.66 10.26
CA ARG A 73 -0.59 -8.75 10.47
C ARG A 73 -0.64 -9.22 11.92
N GLU A 74 0.51 -9.33 12.60
CA GLU A 74 0.55 -9.70 14.00
C GLU A 74 -0.10 -8.66 14.92
N ILE A 75 0.14 -7.36 14.66
CA ILE A 75 -0.46 -6.24 15.39
C ILE A 75 -1.98 -6.29 15.26
N VAL A 76 -2.49 -6.39 14.02
CA VAL A 76 -3.93 -6.47 13.75
C VAL A 76 -4.56 -7.66 14.48
N ARG A 77 -3.97 -8.86 14.33
CA ARG A 77 -4.49 -10.08 14.96
C ARG A 77 -4.46 -10.04 16.49
N LYS A 78 -3.49 -9.35 17.10
CA LYS A 78 -3.42 -9.19 18.57
C LYS A 78 -4.37 -8.12 19.06
N GLY A 79 -4.56 -7.03 18.30
CA GLY A 79 -5.53 -5.98 18.59
C GLY A 79 -6.97 -6.50 18.63
N GLU A 80 -7.33 -7.40 17.71
CA GLU A 80 -8.66 -8.05 17.68
C GLU A 80 -8.94 -9.02 18.85
N LYS A 81 -7.94 -9.38 19.67
CA LYS A 81 -8.13 -10.29 20.82
C LYS A 81 -8.42 -9.59 22.14
N HIS A 82 -8.39 -8.26 22.16
CA HIS A 82 -8.58 -7.46 23.36
C HIS A 82 -9.93 -6.73 23.42
N ASP A 83 -10.82 -6.97 22.46
CA ASP A 83 -12.22 -6.52 22.46
C ASP A 83 -13.19 -7.66 22.82
#